data_AF-A0A9D5CA34-F1
#
_entry.id   AF-A0A9D5CA34-F1
#
_cell.length_a   1.000
_cell.length_b   1.000
_cell.length_c   1.000
_cell.angle_alpha   90.00
_cell.angle_beta   90.00
_cell.angle_gamma   90.00
#
_symmetry.space_group_name_H-M   'P 1'
#
loop_
_entity.id
_entity.type
_entity.pdbx_description
1 polymer ?
#
loop_
_entity_poly.entity_id
_entity_poly.type
_entity_poly.pdbx_seq_one_letter_code
_entity_poly.pdbx_strand_id
1 'polypeptide(L)'
;MLKLCRLFSSSRKELTGKFMPEKIVNCTDALRLGCSNLQYSTGSTDLMNSGRTYAEFSIYKGKAALSMAPILPKFTKMDSGISRVDKRGVVLLKFMPAIGTRKYDWEKKQFFALSAIEVGSLISLGPTESCEFFHDPSMKSSLEGQVKKTLTVSPMGNDGGYFFGLNVLNSVEKKTERFSVPVSKAEFAVIRAACGFVLPHIMGWDQVIRPQMESSNNNQVKQREVKLDPDFEWGR
;
A
#
# COMPACT_ATOMS: atom_id res chain seq x y z
N MET A 1 -12.55 -8.17 57.29
CA MET A 1 -12.48 -6.88 58.00
C MET A 1 -11.57 -5.94 57.23
N LEU A 2 -12.13 -4.82 56.76
CA LEU A 2 -11.44 -3.73 56.06
C LEU A 2 -10.58 -2.87 57.02
N LYS A 3 -9.51 -2.25 56.50
CA LYS A 3 -9.07 -0.85 56.72
C LYS A 3 -7.81 -0.59 55.88
N LEU A 4 -7.90 -0.08 54.65
CA LEU A 4 -8.20 1.29 54.18
C LEU A 4 -7.09 2.32 54.44
N CYS A 5 -6.68 2.93 53.33
CA CYS A 5 -5.68 3.95 53.12
C CYS A 5 -5.88 5.23 53.94
N ARG A 6 -4.78 5.93 54.22
CA ARG A 6 -4.76 7.32 54.67
C ARG A 6 -3.92 8.16 53.70
N LEU A 7 -4.58 9.01 52.92
CA LEU A 7 -4.05 10.31 52.53
C LEU A 7 -5.24 11.27 52.43
N PHE A 8 -5.29 12.22 53.35
CA PHE A 8 -6.09 13.44 53.23
C PHE A 8 -5.12 14.61 53.19
N SER A 9 -5.24 15.45 52.16
CA SER A 9 -5.24 16.90 52.35
C SER A 9 -6.11 17.53 51.27
N SER A 10 -7.16 18.19 51.73
CA SER A 10 -8.02 19.06 50.92
C SER A 10 -7.36 20.42 50.76
N SER A 11 -7.52 21.06 49.60
CA SER A 11 -7.91 22.46 49.58
C SER A 11 -8.70 22.78 48.32
N ARG A 12 -9.90 23.27 48.54
CA ARG A 12 -10.90 23.70 47.56
C ARG A 12 -10.92 25.23 47.61
N LYS A 13 -10.81 25.91 46.47
CA LYS A 13 -11.40 27.24 46.27
C LYS A 13 -12.11 27.26 44.91
N GLU A 14 -13.44 27.25 45.03
CA GLU A 14 -14.44 27.81 44.12
C GLU A 14 -14.12 29.30 43.77
N LEU A 15 -14.64 29.98 42.74
CA LEU A 15 -15.95 29.91 42.08
C LEU A 15 -15.95 30.80 40.81
N THR A 16 -17.02 30.61 40.02
CA THR A 16 -17.65 31.48 39.02
C THR A 16 -17.26 31.30 37.55
N GLY A 17 -18.26 30.80 36.79
CA GLY A 17 -18.19 30.59 35.35
C GLY A 17 -18.69 31.77 34.53
N LYS A 18 -18.66 31.58 33.21
CA LYS A 18 -19.55 32.17 32.22
C LYS A 18 -19.49 31.34 30.94
N PHE A 19 -20.68 31.11 30.39
CA PHE A 19 -21.02 30.35 29.19
C PHE A 19 -20.36 30.91 27.90
N MET A 20 -19.96 29.99 27.01
CA MET A 20 -19.88 29.93 25.52
C MET A 20 -20.01 31.22 24.68
N PRO A 21 -19.34 31.37 23.48
CA PRO A 21 -19.26 30.31 22.45
C PRO A 21 -17.94 30.15 21.65
N GLU A 22 -17.78 28.91 21.19
CA GLU A 22 -17.34 28.45 19.86
C GLU A 22 -16.68 29.48 18.91
N LYS A 23 -15.39 29.27 18.62
CA LYS A 23 -14.71 29.85 17.45
C LYS A 23 -14.02 28.74 16.66
N ILE A 24 -14.59 28.47 15.49
CA ILE A 24 -14.01 27.73 14.38
C ILE A 24 -12.73 28.48 13.97
N VAL A 25 -11.58 27.82 14.02
CA VAL A 25 -10.33 28.34 13.46
C VAL A 25 -10.04 27.55 12.19
N ASN A 26 -10.28 28.20 11.05
CA ASN A 26 -9.77 27.79 9.75
C ASN A 26 -8.23 27.91 9.77
N CYS A 27 -7.55 26.78 9.64
CA CYS A 27 -6.12 26.75 9.41
C CYS A 27 -5.87 26.73 7.89
N THR A 28 -6.01 27.89 7.25
CA THR A 28 -5.49 28.14 5.90
C THR A 28 -4.13 28.81 6.05
N ASP A 29 -3.14 28.27 5.33
CA ASP A 29 -1.82 28.83 5.08
C ASP A 29 -0.85 29.06 6.25
N ALA A 30 0.10 28.13 6.41
CA ALA A 30 1.50 28.49 6.69
C ALA A 30 2.43 27.27 6.56
N LEU A 31 2.89 26.94 5.35
CA LEU A 31 4.19 26.28 5.15
C LEU A 31 4.81 26.77 3.83
N ARG A 32 5.50 27.92 3.89
CA ARG A 32 6.44 28.39 2.87
C ARG A 32 7.84 28.47 3.46
N LEU A 33 8.59 27.39 3.36
CA LEU A 33 10.05 27.28 3.33
C LEU A 33 10.29 25.96 2.58
N GLY A 34 11.04 25.81 1.49
CA GLY A 34 12.07 26.61 0.86
C GLY A 34 13.00 25.61 0.17
N CYS A 35 12.67 25.17 -1.05
CA CYS A 35 13.55 24.38 -1.91
C CYS A 35 13.49 24.94 -3.33
N SER A 36 14.45 25.79 -3.66
CA SER A 36 14.73 26.26 -5.01
C SER A 36 15.53 25.21 -5.76
N ASN A 37 14.93 24.65 -6.82
CA ASN A 37 15.49 24.55 -8.18
C ASN A 37 14.53 23.73 -9.05
N LEU A 38 13.41 24.35 -9.44
CA LEU A 38 12.59 23.88 -10.56
C LEU A 38 13.27 24.35 -11.85
N GLN A 39 13.75 23.41 -12.66
CA GLN A 39 14.00 23.69 -14.07
C GLN A 39 12.64 23.83 -14.75
N TYR A 40 12.28 25.06 -15.10
CA TYR A 40 11.18 25.35 -16.01
C TYR A 40 11.62 24.98 -17.43
N SER A 41 11.14 23.84 -17.95
CA SER A 41 11.17 23.60 -19.39
C SER A 41 9.92 24.23 -19.98
N THR A 42 10.04 25.46 -20.44
CA THR A 42 9.11 26.08 -21.39
C THR A 42 9.36 25.47 -22.77
N GLY A 43 8.46 24.60 -23.22
CA GLY A 43 8.52 23.98 -24.53
C GLY A 43 7.22 23.27 -24.85
N SER A 44 6.50 23.81 -25.82
CA SER A 44 5.19 23.45 -26.35
C SER A 44 4.90 21.96 -26.58
N THR A 45 3.61 21.62 -26.42
CA THR A 45 2.87 20.54 -27.10
C THR A 45 3.47 19.15 -27.11
N ASP A 46 3.10 18.32 -26.13
CA ASP A 46 3.11 16.85 -26.27
C ASP A 46 1.90 16.24 -25.54
N LEU A 47 0.75 16.33 -26.20
CA LEU A 47 -0.34 15.38 -25.99
C LEU A 47 0.14 14.04 -26.58
N MET A 48 0.26 12.98 -25.76
CA MET A 48 0.61 11.59 -26.14
C MET A 48 2.07 11.12 -26.00
N ASN A 49 2.69 11.33 -24.84
CA ASN A 49 3.56 10.28 -24.29
C ASN A 49 3.42 10.24 -22.77
N SER A 50 2.48 9.43 -22.26
CA SER A 50 2.38 9.15 -20.83
C SER A 50 3.61 8.34 -20.43
N GLY A 51 4.70 9.03 -20.11
CA GLY A 51 5.95 8.44 -19.66
C GLY A 51 5.67 7.55 -18.46
N ARG A 52 6.07 6.27 -18.55
CA ARG A 52 5.95 5.35 -17.41
C ARG A 52 6.82 5.88 -16.28
N THR A 53 6.18 6.31 -15.20
CA THR A 53 6.87 6.76 -13.99
C THR A 53 7.08 5.57 -13.08
N TYR A 54 8.31 5.41 -12.59
CA TYR A 54 8.68 4.35 -11.65
C TYR A 54 9.01 4.97 -10.30
N ALA A 55 8.26 4.60 -9.27
CA ALA A 55 8.49 5.04 -7.89
C ALA A 55 8.45 3.82 -6.97
N GLU A 56 9.62 3.28 -6.64
CA GLU A 56 9.76 2.18 -5.70
C GLU A 56 10.19 2.68 -4.31
N PHE A 57 9.61 2.11 -3.27
CA PHE A 57 10.06 2.31 -1.88
C PHE A 57 11.05 1.20 -1.52
N SER A 58 12.26 1.57 -1.12
CA SER A 58 13.37 0.63 -0.90
C SER A 58 13.93 0.72 0.52
N ILE A 59 14.16 -0.44 1.13
CA ILE A 59 14.79 -0.64 2.44
C ILE A 59 16.10 -1.38 2.23
N TYR A 60 17.19 -0.81 2.71
CA TYR A 60 18.55 -1.35 2.56
C TYR A 60 19.11 -1.81 3.91
N LYS A 61 19.36 -3.11 4.08
CA LYS A 61 19.91 -3.69 5.31
C LYS A 61 21.21 -4.45 5.04
N GLY A 62 21.89 -4.90 6.10
CA GLY A 62 23.24 -5.47 5.99
C GLY A 62 23.35 -6.73 5.12
N LYS A 63 22.32 -7.58 5.07
CA LYS A 63 22.34 -8.85 4.32
C LYS A 63 21.54 -8.82 3.02
N ALA A 64 20.52 -7.98 2.93
CA ALA A 64 19.64 -7.88 1.78
C ALA A 64 18.93 -6.52 1.76
N ALA A 65 18.40 -6.18 0.59
CA ALA A 65 17.51 -5.06 0.37
C ALA A 65 16.13 -5.56 -0.06
N LEU A 66 15.10 -4.79 0.28
CA LEU A 66 13.71 -5.01 -0.09
C LEU A 66 13.19 -3.76 -0.78
N SER A 67 12.66 -3.90 -1.99
CA SER A 67 11.94 -2.84 -2.69
C SER A 67 10.49 -3.22 -2.94
N MET A 68 9.60 -2.23 -2.86
CA MET A 68 8.16 -2.37 -3.05
C MET A 68 7.66 -1.36 -4.09
N ALA A 69 6.92 -1.83 -5.08
CA ALA A 69 6.31 -0.97 -6.10
C ALA A 69 4.91 -1.47 -6.51
N PRO A 70 3.94 -0.58 -6.73
CA PRO A 70 2.64 -0.95 -7.28
C PRO A 70 2.76 -1.32 -8.77
N ILE A 71 2.02 -2.35 -9.19
CA ILE A 71 1.75 -2.67 -10.58
C ILE A 71 0.25 -2.53 -10.80
N LEU A 72 -0.13 -1.56 -11.62
CA LEU A 72 -1.53 -1.27 -11.92
C LEU A 72 -2.20 -2.40 -12.72
N PRO A 73 -3.52 -2.59 -12.59
CA PRO A 73 -4.27 -3.54 -13.39
C PRO A 73 -4.21 -3.19 -14.87
N LYS A 74 -4.40 -4.20 -15.72
CA LYS A 74 -4.61 -4.03 -17.15
C LYS A 74 -6.09 -4.14 -17.46
N PHE A 75 -6.55 -3.29 -18.37
CA PHE A 75 -7.94 -3.26 -18.83
C PHE A 75 -8.00 -3.70 -20.30
N THR A 76 -9.05 -4.43 -20.63
CA THR A 76 -9.40 -4.79 -22.01
C THR A 76 -10.69 -4.07 -22.37
N LYS A 77 -10.71 -3.44 -23.55
CA LYS A 77 -11.92 -2.80 -24.10
C LYS A 77 -12.81 -3.87 -24.70
N MET A 78 -14.09 -3.86 -24.32
CA MET A 78 -15.14 -4.68 -24.91
C MET A 78 -15.72 -4.01 -26.16
N ASP A 79 -16.42 -4.79 -26.98
CA ASP A 79 -17.09 -4.29 -28.19
C ASP A 79 -18.16 -3.23 -27.88
N SER A 80 -18.71 -3.24 -26.66
CA SER A 80 -19.64 -2.23 -26.14
C SER A 80 -18.99 -0.88 -25.81
N GLY A 81 -17.67 -0.74 -25.97
CA GLY A 81 -16.90 0.46 -25.57
C GLY A 81 -16.54 0.51 -24.09
N ILE A 82 -17.06 -0.41 -23.28
CA ILE A 82 -16.77 -0.51 -21.84
C ILE A 82 -15.41 -1.17 -21.62
N SER A 83 -14.62 -0.68 -20.67
CA SER A 83 -13.34 -1.30 -20.28
C SER A 83 -13.53 -2.16 -19.03
N ARG A 84 -13.06 -3.41 -19.07
CA ARG A 84 -13.07 -4.33 -17.93
C ARG A 84 -11.65 -4.66 -17.51
N VAL A 85 -11.43 -4.86 -16.20
CA VAL A 85 -10.17 -5.38 -15.68
C VAL A 85 -9.93 -6.79 -16.21
N ASP A 86 -8.85 -6.95 -16.97
CA ASP A 86 -8.39 -8.21 -17.54
C ASP A 86 -7.35 -8.88 -16.63
N LYS A 87 -6.34 -8.12 -16.23
CA LYS A 87 -5.33 -8.54 -15.26
C LYS A 87 -5.38 -7.66 -14.04
N ARG A 88 -5.56 -8.27 -12.87
CA ARG A 88 -5.53 -7.57 -11.57
C ARG A 88 -4.14 -6.98 -11.32
N GLY A 89 -4.11 -5.82 -10.67
CA GLY A 89 -2.88 -5.23 -10.18
C GLY A 89 -2.32 -5.98 -8.98
N VAL A 90 -1.06 -5.71 -8.66
CA VAL A 90 -0.33 -6.34 -7.54
C VAL A 90 0.63 -5.32 -6.92
N VAL A 91 1.07 -5.58 -5.69
CA VAL A 91 2.26 -4.92 -5.13
C VAL A 91 3.45 -5.85 -5.34
N LEU A 92 4.42 -5.42 -6.14
CA LEU A 92 5.61 -6.21 -6.42
C LEU A 92 6.68 -5.95 -5.35
N LEU A 93 7.06 -7.01 -4.65
CA LEU A 93 8.23 -7.05 -3.77
C LEU A 93 9.44 -7.58 -4.52
N LYS A 94 10.59 -6.96 -4.30
CA LYS A 94 11.87 -7.31 -4.90
C LYS A 94 12.92 -7.42 -3.80
N PHE A 95 13.51 -8.60 -3.66
CA PHE A 95 14.57 -8.89 -2.71
C PHE A 95 15.90 -8.96 -3.45
N MET A 96 16.94 -8.32 -2.92
CA MET A 96 18.29 -8.32 -3.50
C MET A 96 19.31 -8.66 -2.41
N PRO A 97 20.24 -9.60 -2.63
CA PRO A 97 21.24 -9.94 -1.63
C PRO A 97 22.34 -8.87 -1.58
N ALA A 98 22.92 -8.64 -0.41
CA ALA A 98 24.08 -7.76 -0.28
C ALA A 98 25.33 -8.44 -0.84
N ILE A 99 26.15 -7.67 -1.57
CA ILE A 99 27.47 -8.08 -2.09
C ILE A 99 28.61 -7.28 -1.45
N GLY A 100 28.28 -6.39 -0.53
CA GLY A 100 29.23 -5.58 0.22
C GLY A 100 28.51 -4.49 0.99
N THR A 101 29.28 -3.65 1.68
CA THR A 101 28.73 -2.52 2.44
C THR A 101 27.95 -1.58 1.52
N ARG A 102 26.62 -1.51 1.73
CA ARG A 102 25.69 -0.69 0.94
C ARG A 102 25.70 -1.00 -0.56
N LYS A 103 26.06 -2.23 -0.95
CA LYS A 103 26.01 -2.72 -2.32
C LYS A 103 25.15 -3.98 -2.40
N TYR A 104 24.28 -4.04 -3.39
CA TYR A 104 23.30 -5.11 -3.57
C TYR A 104 23.35 -5.65 -4.99
N ASP A 105 23.22 -6.97 -5.13
CA ASP A 105 23.26 -7.66 -6.42
C ASP A 105 21.90 -7.59 -7.11
N TRP A 106 21.82 -6.83 -8.21
CA TRP A 106 20.59 -6.74 -9.00
C TRP A 106 20.34 -7.98 -9.86
N GLU A 107 21.38 -8.72 -10.22
CA GLU A 107 21.27 -9.91 -11.08
C GLU A 107 20.67 -11.08 -10.29
N LYS A 108 20.96 -11.17 -8.99
CA LYS A 108 20.41 -12.20 -8.09
C LYS A 108 19.13 -11.76 -7.36
N LYS A 109 18.38 -10.83 -7.94
CA LYS A 109 17.10 -10.38 -7.35
C LYS A 109 16.03 -11.46 -7.44
N GLN A 110 15.16 -11.53 -6.43
CA GLN A 110 13.98 -12.37 -6.42
C GLN A 110 12.71 -11.54 -6.24
N PHE A 111 11.65 -11.96 -6.91
CA PHE A 111 10.36 -11.27 -6.90
C PHE A 111 9.28 -12.08 -6.17
N PHE A 112 8.38 -11.36 -5.50
CA PHE A 112 7.15 -11.88 -4.93
C PHE A 112 6.03 -10.85 -5.14
N ALA A 113 4.90 -11.25 -5.72
CA ALA A 113 3.83 -10.30 -6.08
C ALA A 113 2.65 -10.46 -5.12
N LEU A 114 2.35 -9.45 -4.31
CA LEU A 114 1.20 -9.47 -3.43
C LEU A 114 -0.08 -9.08 -4.20
N SER A 115 -1.04 -9.99 -4.21
CA SER A 115 -2.41 -9.71 -4.64
C SER A 115 -3.12 -8.75 -3.66
N ALA A 116 -4.26 -8.19 -4.06
CA ALA A 116 -5.06 -7.31 -3.21
C ALA A 116 -5.44 -7.95 -1.86
N ILE A 117 -5.66 -9.27 -1.84
CA ILE A 117 -6.02 -10.00 -0.61
C ILE A 117 -4.81 -10.14 0.31
N GLU A 118 -3.64 -10.49 -0.25
CA GLU A 118 -2.39 -10.60 0.51
C GLU A 118 -1.93 -9.24 1.03
N VAL A 119 -2.15 -8.17 0.26
CA VAL A 119 -2.00 -6.79 0.73
C VAL A 119 -2.93 -6.53 1.92
N GLY A 120 -4.20 -6.95 1.84
CA GLY A 120 -5.16 -6.87 2.94
C GLY A 120 -4.66 -7.55 4.21
N SER A 121 -4.14 -8.78 4.09
CA SER A 121 -3.53 -9.52 5.20
C SER A 121 -2.30 -8.80 5.77
N LEU A 122 -1.45 -8.23 4.93
CA LEU A 122 -0.25 -7.52 5.36
C LEU A 122 -0.58 -6.25 6.16
N ILE A 123 -1.55 -5.45 5.70
CA ILE A 123 -1.95 -4.21 6.38
C ILE A 123 -2.74 -4.46 7.67
N SER A 124 -3.41 -5.61 7.77
CA SER A 124 -4.20 -5.98 8.96
C SER A 124 -3.36 -6.62 10.06
N LEU A 125 -2.07 -6.91 9.84
CA LEU A 125 -1.22 -7.57 10.84
C LEU A 125 -1.23 -6.86 12.20
N GLY A 126 -1.57 -7.59 13.25
CA GLY A 126 -1.34 -7.19 14.63
C GLY A 126 0.16 -7.18 15.00
N PRO A 127 0.55 -6.51 16.11
CA PRO A 127 1.95 -6.35 16.53
C PRO A 127 2.66 -7.67 16.86
N THR A 128 1.91 -8.72 17.16
CA THR A 128 2.43 -10.06 17.50
C THR A 128 2.07 -11.12 16.45
N GLU A 129 1.36 -10.72 15.40
CA GLU A 129 0.89 -11.64 14.37
C GLU A 129 1.91 -11.81 13.27
N SER A 130 1.83 -12.95 12.59
CA SER A 130 2.59 -13.25 11.39
C SER A 130 1.65 -13.66 10.27
N CYS A 131 2.05 -13.42 9.03
CA CYS A 131 1.38 -13.95 7.84
C CYS A 131 2.38 -14.67 6.93
N GLU A 132 1.87 -15.62 6.17
CA GLU A 132 2.67 -16.39 5.23
C GLU A 132 1.91 -16.60 3.91
N PHE A 133 2.62 -16.45 2.81
CA PHE A 133 2.07 -16.50 1.47
C PHE A 133 2.86 -17.49 0.60
N PHE A 134 2.15 -18.30 -0.17
CA PHE A 134 2.72 -19.38 -0.98
C PHE A 134 2.38 -19.18 -2.45
N HIS A 135 3.40 -19.05 -3.27
CA HIS A 135 3.27 -18.84 -4.71
C HIS A 135 3.97 -19.96 -5.47
N ASP A 136 3.27 -20.53 -6.43
CA ASP A 136 3.84 -21.36 -7.49
C ASP A 136 3.71 -20.62 -8.82
N PRO A 137 4.79 -20.02 -9.35
CA PRO A 137 4.76 -19.29 -10.62
C PRO A 137 4.38 -20.17 -11.82
N SER A 138 4.53 -21.48 -11.70
CA SER A 138 4.27 -22.48 -12.73
C SER A 138 2.97 -23.24 -12.50
N MET A 139 2.12 -22.79 -11.56
CA MET A 139 0.80 -23.38 -11.33
C MET A 139 -0.02 -23.40 -12.62
N LYS A 140 -0.71 -24.52 -12.90
CA LYS A 140 -1.45 -24.77 -14.15
C LYS A 140 -0.59 -24.88 -15.40
N SER A 141 0.71 -25.17 -15.24
CA SER A 141 1.63 -25.51 -16.34
C SER A 141 2.24 -26.89 -16.12
N SER A 142 2.97 -27.39 -17.11
CA SER A 142 3.71 -28.66 -16.98
C SER A 142 4.82 -28.65 -15.92
N LEU A 143 5.23 -27.46 -15.43
CA LEU A 143 6.27 -27.29 -14.42
C LEU A 143 5.69 -26.99 -13.02
N GLU A 144 4.40 -27.21 -12.82
CA GLU A 144 3.74 -27.04 -11.52
C GLU A 144 4.46 -27.85 -10.41
N GLY A 145 4.57 -27.23 -9.24
CA GLY A 145 5.25 -27.76 -8.06
C GLY A 145 6.78 -27.68 -8.10
N GLN A 146 7.38 -27.32 -9.24
CA GLN A 146 8.83 -27.27 -9.38
C GLN A 146 9.45 -25.98 -8.85
N VAL A 147 8.71 -24.87 -8.86
CA VAL A 147 9.14 -23.60 -8.27
C VAL A 147 8.17 -23.18 -7.19
N LYS A 148 8.65 -23.06 -5.95
CA LYS A 148 7.85 -22.65 -4.80
C LYS A 148 8.47 -21.44 -4.15
N LYS A 149 7.65 -20.42 -3.93
CA LYS A 149 8.03 -19.20 -3.23
C LYS A 149 7.19 -19.06 -1.97
N THR A 150 7.86 -18.91 -0.84
CA THR A 150 7.22 -18.66 0.45
C THR A 150 7.69 -17.32 0.98
N LEU A 151 6.76 -16.39 1.15
CA LEU A 151 7.01 -15.12 1.83
C LEU A 151 6.41 -15.19 3.23
N THR A 152 7.24 -15.00 4.24
CA THR A 152 6.84 -14.96 5.64
C THR A 152 7.10 -13.56 6.19
N VAL A 153 6.10 -12.97 6.86
CA VAL A 153 6.25 -11.72 7.60
C VAL A 153 5.97 -12.01 9.07
N SER A 154 6.99 -11.85 9.92
CA SER A 154 6.91 -12.22 11.34
C SER A 154 7.46 -11.12 12.24
N PRO A 155 6.94 -10.96 13.47
CA PRO A 155 7.33 -9.86 14.34
C PRO A 155 8.76 -10.02 14.87
N MET A 156 9.49 -8.92 14.93
CA MET A 156 10.74 -8.79 15.68
C MET A 156 10.34 -8.48 17.13
N GLY A 157 10.53 -9.42 18.06
CA GLY A 157 10.11 -9.26 19.46
C GLY A 157 10.50 -7.89 20.07
N ASN A 158 9.78 -7.47 21.11
CA ASN A 158 9.87 -6.13 21.72
C ASN A 158 9.39 -4.98 20.81
N ASP A 159 8.39 -5.22 19.95
CA ASP A 159 7.79 -4.18 19.07
C ASP A 159 8.82 -3.51 18.13
N GLY A 160 9.86 -4.25 17.74
CA GLY A 160 10.97 -3.76 16.92
C GLY A 160 10.65 -3.61 15.43
N GLY A 161 9.48 -4.10 15.00
CA GLY A 161 9.08 -4.20 13.61
C GLY A 161 8.87 -5.66 13.18
N TYR A 162 9.20 -5.99 11.94
CA TYR A 162 8.95 -7.31 11.34
C TYR A 162 10.16 -7.80 10.53
N PHE A 163 10.35 -9.11 10.46
CA PHE A 163 11.19 -9.74 9.46
C PHE A 163 10.36 -10.08 8.22
N PHE A 164 10.85 -9.66 7.06
CA PHE A 164 10.37 -10.13 5.76
C PHE A 164 11.32 -11.22 5.26
N GLY A 165 10.86 -12.46 5.27
CA GLY A 165 11.60 -13.64 4.83
C GLY A 165 11.06 -14.16 3.50
N LEU A 166 11.91 -14.29 2.49
CA LEU A 166 11.55 -14.93 1.21
C LEU A 166 12.39 -16.19 1.03
N ASN A 167 11.73 -17.34 0.87
CA ASN A 167 12.33 -18.61 0.50
C ASN A 167 11.90 -18.98 -0.91
N VAL A 168 12.85 -19.18 -1.81
CA VAL A 168 12.61 -19.60 -3.21
C VAL A 168 13.27 -20.95 -3.40
N LEU A 169 12.44 -21.97 -3.60
CA LEU A 169 12.85 -23.31 -3.99
C LEU A 169 12.62 -23.48 -5.49
N ASN A 170 13.69 -23.68 -6.25
CA ASN A 170 13.63 -24.03 -7.67
C ASN A 170 14.23 -25.43 -7.85
N SER A 171 13.36 -26.43 -7.99
CA SER A 171 13.73 -27.83 -8.21
C SER A 171 14.35 -28.08 -9.59
N VAL A 172 13.95 -27.29 -10.60
CA VAL A 172 14.47 -27.41 -11.97
C VAL A 172 15.96 -27.08 -12.02
N GLU A 173 16.35 -25.98 -11.39
CA GLU A 173 17.74 -25.53 -11.31
C GLU A 173 18.50 -26.08 -10.09
N LYS A 174 17.83 -26.88 -9.25
CA LYS A 174 18.34 -27.36 -7.95
C LYS A 174 18.86 -26.22 -7.06
N LYS A 175 18.17 -25.08 -7.10
CA LYS A 175 18.57 -23.85 -6.41
C LYS A 175 17.62 -23.55 -5.27
N THR A 176 18.18 -23.21 -4.11
CA THR A 176 17.43 -22.68 -2.97
C THR A 176 18.00 -21.34 -2.59
N GLU A 177 17.17 -20.29 -2.60
CA GLU A 177 17.57 -18.94 -2.24
C GLU A 177 16.73 -18.45 -1.06
N ARG A 178 17.38 -17.80 -0.11
CA ARG A 178 16.75 -17.29 1.11
C ARG A 178 17.16 -15.86 1.36
N PHE A 179 16.17 -15.01 1.59
CA PHE A 179 16.34 -13.61 1.91
C PHE A 179 15.67 -13.33 3.25
N SER A 180 16.31 -12.48 4.05
CA SER A 180 15.74 -12.01 5.31
C SER A 180 16.10 -10.53 5.47
N VAL A 181 15.07 -9.70 5.55
CA VAL A 181 15.20 -8.25 5.69
C VAL A 181 14.48 -7.84 6.98
N PRO A 182 15.20 -7.36 8.01
CA PRO A 182 14.55 -6.71 9.14
C PRO A 182 13.94 -5.39 8.67
N VAL A 183 12.67 -5.17 8.99
CA VAL A 183 11.90 -3.97 8.70
C VAL A 183 11.51 -3.35 10.03
N SER A 184 12.04 -2.17 10.33
CA SER A 184 11.72 -1.48 11.58
C SER A 184 10.25 -1.09 11.65
N LYS A 185 9.75 -0.81 12.86
CA LYS A 185 8.39 -0.31 13.08
C LYS A 185 8.04 0.89 12.19
N ALA A 186 8.95 1.84 12.03
CA ALA A 186 8.75 3.02 11.19
C ALA A 186 8.68 2.66 9.69
N GLU A 187 9.59 1.82 9.21
CA GLU A 187 9.58 1.34 7.83
C GLU A 187 8.30 0.55 7.52
N PHE A 188 7.84 -0.27 8.46
CA PHE A 188 6.60 -1.02 8.32
C PHE A 188 5.36 -0.13 8.33
N ALA A 189 5.35 0.95 9.11
CA ALA A 189 4.29 1.95 9.06
C ALA A 189 4.17 2.61 7.68
N VAL A 190 5.30 2.91 7.02
CA VAL A 190 5.32 3.40 5.64
C VAL A 190 4.76 2.36 4.67
N ILE A 191 5.18 1.08 4.80
CA ILE A 191 4.64 -0.02 3.97
C ILE A 191 3.12 -0.11 4.14
N ARG A 192 2.62 -0.10 5.38
CA ARG A 192 1.19 -0.18 5.68
C ARG A 192 0.41 0.97 5.06
N ALA A 193 0.88 2.20 5.21
CA ALA A 193 0.25 3.39 4.64
C ALA A 193 0.24 3.34 3.11
N ALA A 194 1.38 2.99 2.49
CA ALA A 194 1.49 2.89 1.04
C ALA A 194 0.60 1.78 0.48
N CYS A 195 0.57 0.61 1.10
CA CYS A 195 -0.30 -0.50 0.73
C CYS A 195 -1.78 -0.14 0.86
N GLY A 196 -2.18 0.52 1.96
CA GLY A 196 -3.56 1.00 2.14
C GLY A 196 -3.98 1.99 1.06
N PHE A 197 -3.09 2.92 0.69
CA PHE A 197 -3.33 3.85 -0.41
C PHE A 197 -3.41 3.16 -1.77
N VAL A 198 -2.50 2.24 -2.06
CA VAL A 198 -2.40 1.56 -3.37
C VAL A 198 -3.53 0.55 -3.60
N LEU A 199 -4.12 -0.03 -2.55
CA LEU A 199 -5.12 -1.09 -2.64
C LEU A 199 -6.28 -0.80 -3.63
N PRO A 200 -6.99 0.34 -3.57
CA PRO A 200 -8.03 0.67 -4.56
C PRO A 200 -7.49 0.80 -5.99
N HIS A 201 -6.25 1.27 -6.17
CA HIS A 201 -5.62 1.41 -7.49
C HIS A 201 -5.26 0.05 -8.11
N ILE A 202 -4.74 -0.90 -7.33
CA ILE A 202 -4.46 -2.26 -7.86
C ILE A 202 -5.74 -3.03 -8.19
N MET A 203 -6.87 -2.65 -7.58
CA MET A 203 -8.21 -3.14 -7.91
C MET A 203 -8.83 -2.44 -9.12
N GLY A 204 -8.28 -1.29 -9.53
CA GLY A 204 -8.77 -0.49 -10.66
C GLY A 204 -9.96 0.42 -10.31
N TRP A 205 -10.28 0.58 -9.03
CA TRP A 205 -11.40 1.41 -8.57
C TRP A 205 -11.16 2.89 -8.85
N ASP A 206 -9.91 3.30 -8.91
CA ASP A 206 -9.52 4.66 -9.29
C ASP A 206 -9.97 5.03 -10.71
N GLN A 207 -10.09 4.07 -11.62
CA GLN A 207 -10.63 4.32 -12.97
C GLN A 207 -12.16 4.37 -12.98
N VAL A 208 -12.81 3.73 -12.02
CA VAL A 208 -14.28 3.71 -11.88
C VAL A 208 -14.79 4.98 -11.19
N ILE A 209 -14.07 5.45 -10.18
CA ILE A 209 -14.46 6.59 -9.34
C ILE A 209 -14.05 7.93 -9.97
N ARG A 210 -13.13 7.91 -10.95
CA ARG A 210 -12.74 9.12 -11.69
C ARG A 210 -14.00 9.78 -12.28
N PRO A 211 -14.20 11.10 -12.05
CA PRO A 211 -15.26 11.83 -12.72
C PRO A 211 -15.14 11.62 -14.23
N GLN A 212 -16.14 11.00 -14.83
CA GLN A 212 -16.31 11.08 -16.28
C GLN A 212 -16.49 12.57 -16.56
N MET A 213 -15.46 13.25 -17.05
CA MET A 213 -15.68 14.54 -17.69
C MET A 213 -16.49 14.24 -18.95
N GLU A 214 -17.81 14.24 -18.80
CA GLU A 214 -18.73 14.28 -19.91
C GLU A 214 -18.37 15.52 -20.72
N SER A 215 -17.86 15.30 -21.93
CA SER A 215 -17.75 16.33 -22.94
C SER A 215 -19.14 16.94 -23.11
N SER A 216 -19.31 18.15 -22.61
CA SER A 216 -20.59 18.83 -22.51
C SER A 216 -21.19 19.03 -23.90
N ASN A 217 -22.32 18.37 -24.17
CA ASN A 217 -23.41 18.99 -24.90
C ASN A 217 -24.58 19.10 -23.93
N ASN A 218 -24.92 20.36 -23.63
CA ASN A 218 -25.93 20.83 -22.69
C ASN A 218 -27.06 19.84 -22.37
N ASN A 219 -27.16 19.45 -21.10
CA ASN A 219 -28.38 19.58 -20.30
C ASN A 219 -28.06 19.35 -18.82
N GLN A 220 -28.71 20.14 -17.96
CA GLN A 220 -28.48 20.23 -16.52
C GLN A 220 -28.38 18.86 -15.84
N VAL A 221 -27.20 18.53 -15.31
CA VAL A 221 -27.02 17.38 -14.41
C VAL A 221 -27.55 17.78 -13.04
N LYS A 222 -28.85 17.55 -12.80
CA LYS A 222 -29.36 17.43 -11.43
C LYS A 222 -28.56 16.31 -10.77
N GLN A 223 -27.93 16.63 -9.65
CA GLN A 223 -27.29 15.68 -8.75
C GLN A 223 -28.28 14.52 -8.53
N ARG A 224 -28.08 13.39 -9.22
CA ARG A 224 -28.91 12.20 -9.04
C ARG A 224 -28.59 11.72 -7.63
N GLU A 225 -29.47 12.05 -6.70
CA GLU A 225 -29.58 11.34 -5.43
C GLU A 225 -29.63 9.85 -5.80
N VAL A 226 -28.58 9.10 -5.45
CA VAL A 226 -28.53 7.65 -5.65
C VAL A 226 -29.53 7.09 -4.64
N LYS A 227 -30.81 7.14 -4.99
CA LYS A 227 -31.84 6.41 -4.27
C LYS A 227 -31.43 4.95 -4.38
N LEU A 228 -31.32 4.27 -3.24
CA LEU A 228 -31.12 2.83 -3.18
C LEU A 228 -32.29 2.19 -3.91
N ASP A 229 -32.07 1.87 -5.18
CA ASP A 229 -33.04 1.23 -6.02
C ASP A 229 -33.04 -0.25 -5.64
N PRO A 230 -34.16 -0.83 -5.17
CA PRO A 230 -34.25 -2.25 -4.92
C PRO A 230 -33.82 -3.09 -6.15
N ASP A 231 -33.90 -2.55 -7.35
CA ASP A 231 -33.50 -3.24 -8.58
C ASP A 231 -31.99 -3.57 -8.62
N PHE A 232 -31.13 -2.87 -7.85
CA PHE A 232 -29.73 -3.27 -7.67
C PHE A 232 -29.56 -4.60 -6.92
N GLU A 233 -30.56 -5.01 -6.14
CA GLU A 233 -30.55 -6.28 -5.38
C GLU A 233 -31.35 -7.38 -6.09
N TRP A 234 -32.41 -7.01 -6.82
CA TRP A 234 -33.37 -7.97 -7.37
C TRP A 234 -33.28 -8.21 -8.88
N GLY A 235 -32.47 -7.43 -9.61
CA GLY A 235 -32.12 -7.67 -11.02
C GLY A 235 -33.31 -7.86 -11.97
N ARG A 236 -34.40 -7.11 -11.76
CA ARG A 236 -35.62 -7.19 -12.57
C ARG A 236 -35.53 -6.36 -13.84
#